data_AF-A1WH99-F1
#
_entry.id   AF-A1WH99-F1
#
_cell.length_a   1.000
_cell.length_b   1.000
_cell.length_c   1.000
_cell.angle_alpha   90.00
_cell.angle_beta   90.00
_cell.angle_gamma   90.00
#
_symmetry.space_group_name_H-M   'P 1'
#
loop_
_entity.id
_entity.type
_entity.pdbx_description
1 polymer ?
#
loop_
_entity_poly.entity_id
_entity_poly.type
_entity_poly.pdbx_seq_one_letter_code
_entity_poly.pdbx_strand_id
1 'polypeptide(L)'
;MTPQELKSVLQAGLLSFALTDFDSELRFAPKPYTERLEWLQPYGASAPFAAAGTGEFFSLTPQEFGAVVQVAVERCRGRTPIIADADADADAGGGTLAVGYAQEAERLGAQGILLLPHYLTEASQEGLVAHVCERLIRDFFLPYIALRNQGQGYAVAIVKAGATLVGHGAGPVRRPPLSDLKPAEVQALRALLVPLGTQ
;
A
#
# COMPACT_ATOMS: atom_id res chain seq x y z
N MET A 1 -4.65 -3.99 16.50
CA MET A 1 -5.10 -5.27 15.92
C MET A 1 -4.03 -5.71 14.93
N THR A 2 -3.62 -6.97 14.98
CA THR A 2 -2.66 -7.54 14.04
C THR A 2 -3.38 -8.05 12.78
N PRO A 3 -2.67 -8.24 11.65
CA PRO A 3 -3.27 -8.85 10.45
C PRO A 3 -3.89 -10.23 10.69
N GLN A 4 -3.30 -11.02 11.60
CA GLN A 4 -3.81 -12.36 11.94
C GLN A 4 -5.10 -12.31 12.77
N GLU A 5 -5.23 -11.31 13.66
CA GLU A 5 -6.48 -11.04 14.39
C GLU A 5 -7.57 -10.57 13.42
N LEU A 6 -7.25 -9.65 12.51
CA LEU A 6 -8.21 -9.17 11.50
C LEU A 6 -8.71 -10.33 10.62
N LYS A 7 -7.80 -11.21 10.17
CA LYS A 7 -8.16 -12.41 9.41
C LYS A 7 -9.19 -13.28 10.15
N SER A 8 -8.98 -13.49 11.45
CA SER A 8 -9.92 -14.28 12.27
C SER A 8 -11.30 -13.61 12.34
N VAL A 9 -11.36 -12.28 12.45
CA VAL A 9 -12.62 -11.52 12.45
C VAL A 9 -13.34 -11.62 11.10
N LEU A 10 -12.62 -11.51 9.99
CA LEU A 10 -13.21 -11.60 8.64
C LEU A 10 -13.78 -12.98 8.32
N GLN A 11 -13.28 -14.03 8.96
CA GLN A 11 -13.80 -15.39 8.82
C GLN A 11 -15.05 -15.66 9.68
N ALA A 12 -15.34 -14.78 10.64
CA ALA A 12 -16.33 -15.04 11.69
C ALA A 12 -17.77 -14.67 11.30
N GLY A 13 -18.02 -14.02 10.15
CA GLY A 13 -19.37 -13.63 9.77
C GLY A 13 -19.48 -12.77 8.52
N LEU A 14 -20.58 -12.04 8.42
CA LEU A 14 -20.96 -11.30 7.22
C LEU A 14 -20.11 -10.03 7.04
N LEU A 15 -19.63 -9.81 5.83
CA LEU A 15 -18.95 -8.58 5.44
C LEU A 15 -19.98 -7.53 5.01
N SER A 16 -19.89 -6.32 5.55
CA SER A 16 -20.84 -5.24 5.24
C SER A 16 -20.13 -4.14 4.47
N PHE A 17 -20.67 -3.76 3.31
CA PHE A 17 -20.16 -2.65 2.52
C PHE A 17 -21.07 -1.44 2.74
N ALA A 18 -20.62 -0.48 3.55
CA ALA A 18 -21.44 0.66 3.95
C ALA A 18 -21.57 1.67 2.81
N LEU A 19 -22.81 2.10 2.53
CA LEU A 19 -23.09 3.24 1.66
C LEU A 19 -22.50 4.51 2.28
N THR A 20 -21.94 5.38 1.45
CA THR A 20 -21.58 6.75 1.85
C THR A 20 -22.82 7.62 1.72
N ASP A 21 -23.21 8.30 2.80
CA ASP A 21 -24.37 9.19 2.75
C ASP A 21 -23.95 10.60 2.31
N PHE A 22 -24.75 11.20 1.43
CA PHE A 22 -24.55 12.56 0.89
C PHE A 22 -25.76 13.46 1.19
N ASP A 23 -25.53 14.77 1.27
CA ASP A 23 -26.60 15.76 1.38
C ASP A 23 -27.22 16.12 0.00
N SER A 24 -28.20 17.03 -0.01
CA SER A 24 -28.85 17.48 -1.25
C SER A 24 -27.91 18.22 -2.21
N GLU A 25 -26.74 18.64 -1.74
CA GLU A 25 -25.69 19.27 -2.54
C GLU A 25 -24.59 18.27 -2.93
N LEU A 26 -24.82 16.97 -2.73
CA LEU A 26 -23.90 15.87 -3.01
C LEU A 26 -22.59 15.92 -2.20
N ARG A 27 -22.59 16.58 -1.04
CA ARG A 27 -21.43 16.58 -0.13
C ARG A 27 -21.57 15.48 0.89
N PHE A 28 -20.45 14.89 1.32
CA PHE A 28 -20.47 13.88 2.38
C PHE A 28 -21.24 14.34 3.63
N ALA A 29 -22.22 13.54 4.05
CA ALA A 29 -23.11 13.82 5.16
C ALA A 29 -22.77 12.92 6.37
N PRO A 30 -21.93 13.37 7.32
CA PRO A 30 -21.38 12.52 8.38
C PRO A 30 -22.42 12.05 9.41
N LYS A 31 -23.50 12.82 9.61
CA LYS A 31 -24.56 12.49 10.56
C LYS A 31 -25.40 11.29 10.11
N PRO A 32 -26.06 11.30 8.93
CA PRO A 32 -26.80 10.12 8.46
C PRO A 32 -25.87 8.90 8.26
N TYR A 33 -24.62 9.12 7.84
CA TYR A 33 -23.63 8.04 7.76
C TYR A 33 -23.34 7.39 9.12
N THR A 34 -23.18 8.20 10.17
CA THR A 34 -23.04 7.70 11.55
C THR A 34 -24.26 6.88 11.96
N GLU A 35 -25.47 7.41 11.75
CA GLU A 35 -26.73 6.75 12.12
C GLU A 35 -26.88 5.41 11.40
N ARG A 36 -26.46 5.33 10.12
CA ARG A 36 -26.41 4.10 9.35
C ARG A 36 -25.44 3.07 9.93
N LEU A 37 -24.22 3.48 10.26
CA LEU A 37 -23.23 2.58 10.86
C LEU A 37 -23.73 2.04 12.20
N GLU A 38 -24.32 2.88 13.05
CA GLU A 38 -24.93 2.47 14.31
C GLU A 38 -26.11 1.53 14.12
N TRP A 39 -26.95 1.78 13.11
CA TRP A 39 -28.06 0.90 12.75
C TRP A 39 -27.57 -0.47 12.25
N LEU A 40 -26.44 -0.54 11.52
CA LEU A 40 -25.89 -1.79 11.01
C LEU A 40 -25.24 -2.68 12.09
N GLN A 41 -24.72 -2.08 13.16
CA GLN A 41 -23.97 -2.79 14.21
C GLN A 41 -24.68 -4.00 14.85
N PRO A 42 -25.98 -3.95 15.20
CA PRO A 42 -26.66 -5.06 15.86
C PRO A 42 -26.85 -6.29 14.96
N TYR A 43 -26.73 -6.14 13.64
CA TYR A 43 -26.98 -7.21 12.68
C TYR A 43 -25.80 -8.18 12.49
N GLY A 44 -24.71 -8.00 13.24
CA GLY A 44 -23.62 -8.98 13.31
C GLY A 44 -22.65 -8.94 12.13
N ALA A 45 -22.56 -7.83 11.41
CA ALA A 45 -21.51 -7.63 10.41
C ALA A 45 -20.13 -7.59 11.10
N SER A 46 -19.22 -8.43 10.62
CA SER A 46 -17.92 -8.68 11.27
C SER A 46 -16.89 -7.59 10.97
N ALA A 47 -17.03 -6.91 9.83
CA ALA A 47 -16.21 -5.77 9.44
C ALA A 47 -16.97 -4.87 8.44
N PRO A 48 -17.23 -3.59 8.75
CA PRO A 48 -17.67 -2.63 7.77
C PRO A 48 -16.50 -2.25 6.85
N PHE A 49 -16.76 -2.34 5.55
CA PHE A 49 -15.94 -1.77 4.50
C PHE A 49 -16.40 -0.33 4.27
N ALA A 50 -15.54 0.63 4.61
CA ALA A 50 -15.78 2.06 4.50
C ALA A 50 -15.19 2.59 3.20
N ALA A 51 -15.92 3.50 2.55
CA ALA A 51 -15.53 4.08 1.27
C ALA A 51 -15.11 3.00 0.24
N ALA A 52 -15.81 1.86 0.22
CA ALA A 52 -15.58 0.78 -0.74
C ALA A 52 -16.39 0.99 -2.03
N GLY A 53 -16.35 0.05 -2.97
CA GLY A 53 -17.16 0.11 -4.19
C GLY A 53 -18.64 0.51 -3.95
N THR A 54 -19.34 -0.15 -3.01
CA THR A 54 -20.71 0.23 -2.61
C THR A 54 -20.78 1.60 -1.92
N GLY A 55 -19.71 2.00 -1.22
CA GLY A 55 -19.55 3.33 -0.63
C GLY A 55 -19.10 4.39 -1.64
N GLU A 56 -19.19 4.09 -2.93
CA GLU A 56 -18.92 5.01 -4.04
C GLU A 56 -17.49 5.57 -4.05
N PHE A 57 -16.50 4.76 -3.64
CA PHE A 57 -15.08 5.12 -3.64
C PHE A 57 -14.62 5.90 -4.88
N PHE A 58 -14.99 5.39 -6.06
CA PHE A 58 -14.64 5.93 -7.37
C PHE A 58 -15.21 7.33 -7.66
N SER A 59 -16.09 7.84 -6.79
CA SER A 59 -16.68 9.18 -6.89
C SER A 59 -16.18 10.13 -5.78
N LEU A 60 -15.37 9.65 -4.84
CA LEU A 60 -14.89 10.45 -3.70
C LEU A 60 -13.59 11.18 -4.05
N THR A 61 -13.50 12.44 -3.65
CA THR A 61 -12.20 13.11 -3.56
C THR A 61 -11.32 12.50 -2.47
N PRO A 62 -9.98 12.66 -2.51
CA PRO A 62 -9.11 12.23 -1.42
C PRO A 62 -9.51 12.78 -0.04
N GLN A 63 -10.00 14.02 0.00
CA GLN A 63 -10.46 14.66 1.23
C GLN A 63 -11.74 14.02 1.76
N GLU A 64 -12.70 13.73 0.87
CA GLU A 64 -13.95 13.05 1.25
C GLU A 64 -13.70 11.61 1.69
N PHE A 65 -12.81 10.89 1.00
CA PHE A 65 -12.35 9.58 1.43
C PHE A 65 -11.84 9.61 2.87
N GLY A 66 -10.94 10.55 3.18
CA GLY A 66 -10.40 10.71 4.54
C GLY A 66 -11.51 10.98 5.56
N ALA A 67 -12.48 11.84 5.23
CA ALA A 67 -13.60 12.14 6.10
C ALA A 67 -14.51 10.93 6.35
N VAL A 68 -14.82 10.14 5.31
CA VAL A 68 -15.64 8.92 5.41
C VAL A 68 -14.95 7.87 6.30
N VAL A 69 -13.67 7.60 6.03
CA VAL A 69 -12.89 6.63 6.81
C VAL A 69 -12.75 7.09 8.26
N GLN A 70 -12.48 8.38 8.49
CA GLN A 70 -12.37 8.93 9.85
C GLN A 70 -13.67 8.70 10.64
N VAL A 71 -14.83 9.06 10.07
CA VAL A 71 -16.12 8.86 10.75
C VAL A 71 -16.37 7.38 11.03
N ALA A 72 -16.08 6.49 10.07
CA ALA A 72 -16.27 5.06 10.26
C ALA A 72 -15.38 4.51 11.40
N VAL A 73 -14.09 4.85 11.40
CA VAL A 73 -13.16 4.42 12.44
C VAL A 73 -13.57 4.95 13.81
N GLU A 74 -13.94 6.23 13.91
CA GLU A 74 -14.38 6.83 15.17
C GLU A 74 -15.63 6.13 15.74
N ARG A 75 -16.61 5.83 14.89
CA ARG A 75 -17.89 5.24 15.34
C ARG A 75 -17.80 3.75 15.65
N CYS A 76 -16.93 3.00 14.97
CA CYS A 76 -16.76 1.57 15.18
C CYS A 76 -15.62 1.23 16.17
N ARG A 77 -14.91 2.24 16.69
CA ARG A 77 -13.75 2.09 17.57
C ARG A 77 -14.03 1.13 18.73
N GLY A 78 -13.17 0.12 18.87
CA GLY A 78 -13.23 -0.86 19.96
C GLY A 78 -14.36 -1.89 19.84
N ARG A 79 -15.18 -1.85 18.78
CA ARG A 79 -16.30 -2.79 18.57
C ARG A 79 -16.07 -3.65 17.34
N THR A 80 -15.85 -3.02 16.20
CA THR A 80 -15.74 -3.71 14.90
C THR A 80 -14.60 -3.11 14.09
N PRO A 81 -13.68 -3.91 13.54
CA PRO A 81 -12.61 -3.37 12.71
C PRO A 81 -13.17 -2.78 11.42
N ILE A 82 -12.63 -1.62 11.02
CA ILE A 82 -12.91 -0.98 9.75
C ILE A 82 -11.87 -1.41 8.72
N ILE A 83 -12.34 -1.75 7.53
CA ILE A 83 -11.51 -1.90 6.34
C ILE A 83 -11.82 -0.72 5.42
N ALA A 84 -10.81 0.04 5.03
CA ALA A 84 -10.97 1.10 4.05
C ALA A 84 -10.63 0.59 2.65
N ASP A 85 -11.21 1.16 1.61
CA ASP A 85 -10.72 0.92 0.25
C ASP A 85 -9.40 1.67 0.01
N ALA A 86 -8.58 1.15 -0.88
CA ALA A 86 -7.33 1.78 -1.29
C ALA A 86 -7.10 1.63 -2.80
N ASP A 87 -8.16 1.44 -3.57
CA ASP A 87 -8.07 1.41 -5.02
C ASP A 87 -7.61 2.76 -5.58
N ALA A 88 -6.96 2.73 -6.74
CA ALA A 88 -6.87 3.89 -7.60
C ALA A 88 -6.61 3.39 -9.02
N ASP A 89 -7.38 3.90 -9.96
CA ASP A 89 -7.04 3.84 -11.38
C ASP A 89 -5.58 4.28 -11.58
N ALA A 90 -4.79 3.42 -12.22
CA ALA A 90 -3.38 3.68 -12.49
C ALA A 90 -3.14 4.88 -13.42
N ASP A 91 -4.19 5.43 -14.03
CA ASP A 91 -4.09 6.38 -15.15
C ASP A 91 -4.15 7.87 -14.81
N ALA A 92 -4.20 8.25 -13.53
CA ALA A 92 -3.95 9.65 -13.12
C ALA A 92 -2.60 9.87 -12.43
N GLY A 93 -1.83 8.81 -12.13
CA GLY A 93 -0.55 8.96 -11.41
C GLY A 93 0.24 7.70 -11.05
N GLY A 94 0.04 6.56 -11.72
CA GLY A 94 0.66 5.28 -11.30
C GLY A 94 0.18 4.85 -9.90
N GLY A 95 0.57 3.68 -9.39
CA GLY A 95 0.12 3.16 -8.09
C GLY A 95 0.52 4.00 -6.85
N THR A 96 0.94 5.25 -7.03
CA THR A 96 1.15 6.23 -5.96
C THR A 96 -0.14 6.65 -5.25
N LEU A 97 -1.28 6.69 -5.95
CA LEU A 97 -2.57 7.07 -5.35
C LEU A 97 -3.12 6.01 -4.41
N ALA A 98 -3.09 4.73 -4.81
CA ALA A 98 -3.48 3.61 -3.96
C ALA A 98 -2.66 3.57 -2.65
N VAL A 99 -1.35 3.83 -2.75
CA VAL A 99 -0.48 3.99 -1.57
C VAL A 99 -0.91 5.17 -0.71
N GLY A 100 -1.28 6.30 -1.31
CA GLY A 100 -1.78 7.47 -0.58
C GLY A 100 -3.06 7.18 0.21
N TYR A 101 -4.04 6.51 -0.42
CA TYR A 101 -5.27 6.08 0.25
C TYR A 101 -4.99 5.08 1.37
N ALA A 102 -4.12 4.09 1.13
CA ALA A 102 -3.73 3.12 2.14
C ALA A 102 -3.03 3.79 3.35
N GLN A 103 -2.12 4.73 3.10
CA GLN A 103 -1.43 5.49 4.14
C GLN A 103 -2.39 6.36 4.94
N GLU A 104 -3.35 7.01 4.28
CA GLU A 104 -4.34 7.84 4.95
C GLU A 104 -5.30 6.97 5.80
N ALA A 105 -5.74 5.84 5.27
CA ALA A 105 -6.55 4.87 6.02
C ALA A 105 -5.80 4.36 7.26
N GLU A 106 -4.53 3.99 7.13
CA GLU A 106 -3.69 3.58 8.25
C GLU A 106 -3.54 4.71 9.27
N ARG A 107 -3.26 5.95 8.81
CA ARG A 107 -3.12 7.13 9.67
C ARG A 107 -4.39 7.42 10.48
N LEU A 108 -5.55 7.24 9.86
CA LEU A 108 -6.86 7.41 10.51
C LEU A 108 -7.23 6.25 11.43
N GLY A 109 -6.50 5.13 11.34
CA GLY A 109 -6.66 3.97 12.21
C GLY A 109 -7.61 2.91 11.65
N ALA A 110 -7.75 2.79 10.33
CA ALA A 110 -8.35 1.60 9.72
C ALA A 110 -7.52 0.35 10.08
N GLN A 111 -8.17 -0.79 10.24
CA GLN A 111 -7.50 -2.05 10.62
C GLN A 111 -7.00 -2.84 9.42
N GLY A 112 -7.50 -2.53 8.23
CA GLY A 112 -7.05 -3.12 6.98
C GLY A 112 -7.47 -2.29 5.78
N ILE A 113 -6.98 -2.69 4.62
CA ILE A 113 -7.38 -2.12 3.33
C ILE A 113 -7.97 -3.21 2.42
N LEU A 114 -8.95 -2.83 1.62
CA LEU A 114 -9.38 -3.59 0.44
C LEU A 114 -8.67 -2.98 -0.77
N LEU A 115 -7.77 -3.74 -1.38
CA LEU A 115 -7.10 -3.32 -2.61
C LEU A 115 -7.83 -3.96 -3.79
N LEU A 116 -8.61 -3.17 -4.52
CA LEU A 116 -9.24 -3.60 -5.75
C LEU A 116 -8.21 -3.65 -6.89
N PRO A 117 -8.44 -4.49 -7.93
CA PRO A 117 -7.61 -4.50 -9.12
C PRO A 117 -7.77 -3.18 -9.89
N HIS A 118 -6.69 -2.75 -10.55
CA HIS A 118 -6.68 -1.55 -11.39
C HIS A 118 -7.82 -1.59 -12.43
N TYR A 119 -8.45 -0.45 -12.65
CA TYR A 119 -9.66 -0.34 -13.45
C TYR A 119 -9.34 -0.20 -14.96
N LEU A 120 -10.30 -0.63 -15.79
CA LEU A 120 -10.31 -0.65 -17.27
C LEU A 120 -9.27 -1.49 -18.01
N THR A 121 -8.04 -1.65 -17.54
CA THR A 121 -6.97 -2.29 -18.32
C THR A 121 -6.79 -3.77 -17.96
N GLU A 122 -6.67 -4.62 -18.98
CA GLU A 122 -6.17 -5.97 -18.76
C GLU A 122 -4.69 -5.88 -18.34
N ALA A 123 -4.34 -6.47 -17.21
CA ALA A 123 -2.94 -6.65 -16.83
C ALA A 123 -2.56 -8.12 -16.83
N SER A 124 -1.31 -8.40 -17.19
CA SER A 124 -0.74 -9.72 -16.96
C SER A 124 -0.65 -10.00 -15.46
N GLN A 125 -0.53 -11.28 -15.09
CA GLN A 125 -0.29 -11.66 -13.69
C GLN A 125 1.02 -11.03 -13.17
N GLU A 126 2.06 -10.93 -14.00
CA GLU A 126 3.28 -10.19 -13.61
C GLU A 126 2.99 -8.71 -13.41
N GLY A 127 2.13 -8.09 -14.24
CA GLY A 127 1.71 -6.70 -14.10
C GLY A 127 0.95 -6.43 -12.80
N LEU A 128 0.05 -7.34 -12.39
CA LEU A 128 -0.68 -7.26 -11.12
C LEU A 128 0.25 -7.40 -9.91
N VAL A 129 1.14 -8.39 -9.92
CA VAL A 129 2.17 -8.53 -8.87
C VAL A 129 3.05 -7.29 -8.85
N ALA A 130 3.44 -6.79 -10.02
CA ALA A 130 4.26 -5.60 -10.12
C ALA A 130 3.52 -4.34 -9.65
N HIS A 131 2.21 -4.23 -9.84
CA HIS A 131 1.40 -3.12 -9.34
C HIS A 131 1.29 -3.16 -7.80
N VAL A 132 1.00 -4.32 -7.21
CA VAL A 132 1.00 -4.49 -5.75
C VAL A 132 2.39 -4.25 -5.15
N CYS A 133 3.44 -4.66 -5.87
CA CYS A 133 4.83 -4.45 -5.48
C CYS A 133 5.45 -3.18 -6.10
N GLU A 134 4.66 -2.25 -6.65
CA GLU A 134 5.15 -1.20 -7.57
C GLU A 134 6.22 -0.34 -6.91
N ARG A 135 6.01 0.01 -5.64
CA ARG A 135 6.98 0.79 -4.87
C ARG A 135 8.32 0.06 -4.73
N LEU A 136 8.30 -1.22 -4.40
CA LEU A 136 9.52 -2.04 -4.31
C LEU A 136 10.19 -2.18 -5.67
N ILE A 137 9.41 -2.36 -6.74
CA ILE A 137 9.95 -2.51 -8.09
C ILE A 137 10.54 -1.20 -8.59
N ARG A 138 9.80 -0.11 -8.50
CA ARG A 138 10.19 1.22 -8.97
C ARG A 138 11.29 1.85 -8.13
N ASP A 139 11.17 1.80 -6.82
CA ASP A 139 12.06 2.55 -5.93
C ASP A 139 13.30 1.73 -5.54
N PHE A 140 13.28 0.40 -5.68
CA PHE A 140 14.41 -0.48 -5.36
C PHE A 140 14.88 -1.34 -6.53
N PHE A 141 14.05 -2.25 -7.08
CA PHE A 141 14.54 -3.26 -8.03
C PHE A 141 14.96 -2.69 -9.39
N LEU A 142 14.22 -1.75 -9.98
CA LEU A 142 14.55 -1.15 -11.27
C LEU A 142 15.85 -0.32 -11.19
N PRO A 143 16.03 0.59 -10.20
CA PRO A 143 17.31 1.26 -9.98
C PRO A 143 18.46 0.28 -9.69
N TYR A 144 18.21 -0.77 -8.91
CA TYR A 144 19.20 -1.80 -8.61
C TYR A 144 19.63 -2.59 -9.84
N ILE A 145 18.68 -2.98 -10.71
CA ILE A 145 18.96 -3.67 -11.98
C ILE A 145 19.68 -2.73 -12.95
N ALA A 146 19.27 -1.45 -13.01
CA ALA A 146 19.94 -0.45 -13.83
C ALA A 146 21.41 -0.29 -13.41
N LEU A 147 21.70 -0.28 -12.09
CA LEU A 147 23.05 -0.26 -11.53
C LEU A 147 23.83 -1.54 -11.86
N ARG A 148 23.20 -2.72 -11.69
CA ARG A 148 23.78 -4.02 -12.04
C ARG A 148 24.18 -4.11 -13.52
N ASN A 149 23.45 -3.46 -14.41
CA ASN A 149 23.66 -3.53 -15.85
C ASN A 149 24.69 -2.51 -16.38
N GLN A 150 25.21 -1.60 -15.54
CA GLN A 150 26.21 -0.60 -15.96
C GLN A 150 27.58 -1.19 -16.33
N GLY A 151 27.90 -2.41 -15.89
CA GLY A 151 29.22 -2.99 -16.08
C GLY A 151 29.21 -4.52 -16.12
N GLN A 152 30.09 -5.10 -16.93
CA GLN A 152 30.31 -6.54 -16.90
C GLN A 152 30.90 -6.95 -15.54
N GLY A 153 30.24 -7.88 -14.86
CA GLY A 153 30.65 -8.36 -13.55
C GLY A 153 30.00 -7.69 -12.34
N TYR A 154 29.18 -6.66 -12.56
CA TYR A 154 28.49 -5.96 -11.47
C TYR A 154 27.46 -6.81 -10.75
N ALA A 155 27.00 -7.92 -11.32
CA ALA A 155 26.16 -8.89 -10.61
C ALA A 155 26.81 -9.43 -9.31
N VAL A 156 28.14 -9.54 -9.27
CA VAL A 156 28.88 -9.97 -8.07
C VAL A 156 29.34 -8.78 -7.24
N ALA A 157 29.78 -7.70 -7.89
CA ALA A 157 30.30 -6.50 -7.21
C ALA A 157 29.20 -5.78 -6.39
N ILE A 158 27.98 -5.68 -6.93
CA ILE A 158 26.86 -5.01 -6.25
C ILE A 158 26.44 -5.74 -4.97
N VAL A 159 26.50 -7.08 -4.95
CA VAL A 159 26.19 -7.90 -3.76
C VAL A 159 27.26 -7.70 -2.69
N LYS A 160 28.54 -7.68 -3.08
CA LYS A 160 29.66 -7.44 -2.16
C LYS A 160 29.67 -6.03 -1.58
N ALA A 161 29.35 -5.03 -2.42
CA ALA A 161 29.18 -3.66 -1.98
C ALA A 161 27.99 -3.54 -1.02
N GLY A 162 26.85 -4.15 -1.36
CA GLY A 162 25.67 -4.22 -0.50
C GLY A 162 25.98 -4.83 0.87
N ALA A 163 26.62 -6.01 0.89
CA ALA A 163 27.06 -6.68 2.12
C ALA A 163 27.95 -5.77 2.98
N THR A 164 28.91 -5.08 2.37
CA THR A 164 29.80 -4.15 3.07
C THR A 164 29.04 -2.95 3.64
N LEU A 165 28.06 -2.42 2.91
CA LEU A 165 27.22 -1.30 3.34
C LEU A 165 26.34 -1.64 4.53
N VAL A 166 25.92 -2.91 4.66
CA VAL A 166 25.13 -3.41 5.81
C VAL A 166 26.00 -4.01 6.93
N GLY A 167 27.31 -3.82 6.88
CA GLY A 167 28.23 -4.23 7.96
C GLY A 167 28.80 -5.64 7.86
N HIS A 168 28.58 -6.36 6.76
CA HIS A 168 29.13 -7.69 6.50
C HIS A 168 30.31 -7.63 5.51
N GLY A 169 31.50 -8.09 5.92
CA GLY A 169 32.69 -8.07 5.06
C GLY A 169 32.68 -9.15 3.97
N ALA A 170 32.61 -8.76 2.70
CA ALA A 170 32.64 -9.70 1.56
C ALA A 170 33.97 -9.72 0.77
N GLY A 171 34.94 -8.87 1.15
CA GLY A 171 36.26 -8.74 0.51
C GLY A 171 36.21 -8.20 -0.94
N PRO A 172 37.35 -7.71 -1.48
CA PRO A 172 37.39 -7.09 -2.81
C PRO A 172 37.08 -8.09 -3.93
N VAL A 173 36.70 -7.60 -5.11
CA VAL A 173 36.59 -8.42 -6.33
C VAL A 173 37.99 -8.85 -6.78
N ARG A 174 38.21 -10.16 -6.99
CA ARG A 174 39.57 -10.76 -7.14
C ARG A 174 39.93 -11.29 -8.53
N ARG A 175 38.97 -11.39 -9.48
CA ARG A 175 39.21 -11.97 -10.82
C ARG A 175 38.70 -11.05 -11.93
N PRO A 176 39.57 -10.59 -12.85
CA PRO A 176 39.14 -9.97 -14.11
C PRO A 176 38.25 -10.91 -14.94
N PRO A 177 37.30 -10.40 -15.76
CA PRO A 177 37.04 -8.99 -16.08
C PRO A 177 36.16 -8.26 -15.04
N LEU A 178 35.88 -8.86 -13.88
CA LEU A 178 35.06 -8.26 -12.84
C LEU A 178 35.82 -7.12 -12.14
N SER A 179 35.15 -6.00 -11.90
CA SER A 179 35.67 -4.88 -11.12
C SER A 179 34.69 -4.50 -10.01
N ASP A 180 35.19 -3.81 -8.99
CA ASP A 180 34.32 -3.18 -7.99
C ASP A 180 33.45 -2.06 -8.62
N LEU A 181 32.37 -1.71 -7.93
CA LEU A 181 31.56 -0.55 -8.28
C LEU A 181 32.38 0.74 -8.13
N LYS A 182 32.14 1.71 -9.01
CA LYS A 182 32.72 3.04 -8.88
C LYS A 182 32.18 3.75 -7.63
N PRO A 183 32.89 4.74 -7.07
CA PRO A 183 32.42 5.45 -5.89
C PRO A 183 31.01 6.07 -6.02
N ALA A 184 30.67 6.61 -7.18
CA ALA A 184 29.34 7.17 -7.46
C ALA A 184 28.24 6.09 -7.47
N GLU A 185 28.55 4.89 -7.96
CA GLU A 185 27.64 3.75 -8.03
C GLU A 185 27.42 3.13 -6.64
N VAL A 186 28.44 3.15 -5.78
CA VAL A 186 28.30 2.79 -4.36
C VAL A 186 27.39 3.76 -3.61
N GLN A 187 27.46 5.07 -3.91
CA GLN A 187 26.54 6.05 -3.35
C GLN A 187 25.10 5.82 -3.82
N ALA A 188 24.90 5.53 -5.11
CA ALA A 188 23.59 5.17 -5.64
C ALA A 188 23.02 3.91 -4.95
N LEU A 189 23.83 2.86 -4.77
CA LEU A 189 23.42 1.67 -4.04
C LEU A 189 23.06 1.97 -2.58
N ARG A 190 23.85 2.82 -1.90
CA ARG A 190 23.55 3.25 -0.53
C ARG A 190 22.22 3.99 -0.45
N ALA A 191 21.91 4.86 -1.41
CA ALA A 191 20.64 5.58 -1.46
C ALA A 191 19.42 4.64 -1.61
N LEU A 192 19.59 3.48 -2.27
CA LEU A 192 18.54 2.45 -2.36
C LEU A 192 18.37 1.64 -1.07
N LEU A 193 19.45 1.45 -0.30
CA LEU A 193 19.44 0.60 0.91
C LEU A 193 19.00 1.36 2.17
N VAL A 194 19.32 2.65 2.29
CA VAL A 194 18.98 3.46 3.49
C VAL A 194 17.48 3.46 3.82
N PRO A 195 16.55 3.60 2.85
CA PRO A 195 15.11 3.59 3.14
C PRO A 195 14.56 2.25 3.61
N LEU A 196 15.27 1.14 3.38
CA LEU A 196 14.82 -0.21 3.74
C LEU A 196 15.10 -0.59 5.22
N GLY A 197 15.81 0.27 5.95
CA GLY A 197 16.17 0.03 7.35
C GLY A 197 17.26 -1.03 7.55
N THR A 198 17.57 -1.34 8.82
CA THR A 198 18.46 -2.44 9.20
C THR A 198 17.79 -3.78 8.95
N GLN A 199 18.45 -4.64 8.16
CA GLN A 199 18.08 -6.04 7.93
C GLN A 199 18.76 -6.96 8.95
#